data_AF-A0A6I5CCY4-F1
#
_entry.id   AF-A0A6I5CCY4-F1
#
_cell.length_a   1.000
_cell.length_b   1.000
_cell.length_c   1.000
_cell.angle_alpha   90.00
_cell.angle_beta   90.00
_cell.angle_gamma   90.00
#
_symmetry.space_group_name_H-M   'P 1'
#
loop_
_entity.id
_entity.type
_entity.pdbx_description
1 polymer ?
#
loop_
_entity_poly.entity_id
_entity_poly.type
_entity_poly.pdbx_seq_one_letter_code
_entity_poly.pdbx_strand_id
1 'polypeptide(L)' 'SVAFVAQAALDQGGDTMPTRRRRVAVRGTRGIGPADLRLNSRTGAVDVDQRTGLVTLDGDPLRSEPADSVSLNRLYFL' A
#
# COMPACT_ATOMS: atom_id res chain seq x y z
N SER A 1 -1.04 -10.88 -18.86
CA SER A 1 -1.59 -10.13 -17.71
C SER A 1 -3.03 -10.56 -17.45
N VAL A 2 -3.62 -10.17 -16.32
CA VAL A 2 -5.00 -10.47 -15.93
C VAL A 2 -5.74 -9.19 -15.55
N ALA A 3 -7.07 -9.23 -15.61
CA ALA A 3 -7.93 -8.21 -15.03
C ALA A 3 -8.47 -8.72 -13.69
N PHE A 4 -8.06 -8.08 -12.59
CA PHE A 4 -8.65 -8.39 -11.28
C PHE A 4 -10.02 -7.71 -11.17
N VAL A 5 -11.04 -8.47 -10.78
CA VAL A 5 -12.43 -8.01 -10.71
C VAL A 5 -13.05 -8.38 -9.37
N ALA A 6 -14.17 -7.74 -9.01
CA ALA A 6 -15.01 -8.20 -7.91
C ALA A 6 -15.60 -9.59 -8.23
N GLN A 7 -15.77 -10.44 -7.21
CA GLN A 7 -16.37 -11.77 -7.37
C GLN A 7 -17.75 -11.68 -8.04
N ALA A 8 -18.61 -10.74 -7.61
CA ALA A 8 -19.93 -10.54 -8.20
C ALA A 8 -19.91 -10.23 -9.71
N ALA A 9 -18.91 -9.49 -10.21
CA ALA A 9 -18.78 -9.19 -11.63
C ALA A 9 -18.32 -10.40 -12.45
N LEU A 10 -17.61 -11.35 -11.83
CA LEU A 10 -17.30 -12.64 -12.44
C LEU A 10 -18.55 -13.52 -12.51
N ASP A 11 -19.31 -13.57 -11.40
CA ASP A 11 -20.49 -14.43 -11.24
C ASP A 11 -21.67 -14.00 -12.11
N GLN A 12 -21.82 -12.69 -12.37
CA GLN A 12 -22.86 -12.14 -13.25
C GLN A 12 -22.73 -12.61 -14.71
N GLY A 13 -21.55 -13.07 -15.12
CA GLY A 13 -21.27 -13.41 -16.52
C GLY A 13 -21.32 -12.19 -17.44
N GLY A 14 -21.43 -12.42 -18.76
CA GLY A 14 -21.57 -11.34 -19.75
C GLY A 14 -20.37 -10.39 -19.81
N ASP A 15 -19.24 -10.85 -20.36
CA ASP A 15 -18.03 -10.04 -20.44
C ASP A 15 -18.21 -8.79 -21.32
N THR A 16 -18.47 -7.65 -20.69
CA THR A 16 -18.57 -6.33 -21.35
C THR A 16 -17.26 -5.53 -21.34
N MET A 17 -16.17 -6.10 -20.83
CA MET A 17 -14.92 -5.35 -20.75
C MET A 17 -14.26 -5.27 -22.13
N PRO A 18 -13.66 -4.11 -22.50
CA PRO A 18 -13.06 -3.91 -23.82
C PRO A 18 -11.70 -4.64 -23.98
N THR A 19 -11.40 -5.61 -23.13
CA THR A 19 -10.08 -6.27 -23.07
C THR A 19 -10.23 -7.79 -23.14
N ARG A 20 -9.27 -8.44 -23.80
CA ARG A 20 -9.19 -9.91 -23.87
C ARG A 20 -8.48 -10.54 -22.65
N ARG A 21 -8.14 -9.75 -21.63
CA ARG A 21 -7.41 -10.25 -20.45
C ARG A 21 -8.30 -11.19 -19.65
N ARG A 22 -7.74 -12.31 -19.20
CA ARG A 22 -8.42 -13.22 -18.28
C ARG A 22 -8.83 -12.50 -17.01
N ARG A 23 -10.10 -12.64 -16.62
CA ARG A 23 -10.65 -12.12 -15.38
C ARG A 23 -10.27 -13.01 -14.19
N VAL A 24 -9.95 -12.40 -13.06
CA VAL A 24 -9.62 -13.08 -11.80
C VAL A 24 -10.34 -12.38 -10.66
N ALA A 25 -11.23 -13.08 -9.98
CA ALA A 25 -11.91 -12.52 -8.82
C ALA A 25 -10.94 -12.34 -7.65
N VAL A 26 -10.95 -11.15 -7.04
CA VAL A 26 -10.25 -10.89 -5.78
C VAL A 26 -10.98 -11.55 -4.61
N ARG A 27 -10.24 -12.05 -3.62
CA ARG A 27 -10.78 -12.76 -2.44
C ARG A 27 -9.95 -12.44 -1.19
N GLY A 28 -10.53 -12.68 -0.01
CA GLY A 28 -9.82 -12.54 1.27
C GLY A 28 -9.54 -11.09 1.70
N THR A 29 -10.34 -10.11 1.28
CA THR A 29 -10.06 -8.68 1.49
C THR A 29 -10.60 -8.08 2.80
N ARG A 30 -11.39 -8.83 3.57
CA ARG A 30 -12.05 -8.36 4.81
C ARG A 30 -11.51 -8.99 6.10
N GLY A 31 -10.75 -10.07 5.99
CA GLY A 31 -10.16 -10.79 7.13
C GLY A 31 -8.67 -10.55 7.32
N ILE A 32 -8.10 -9.59 6.60
CA ILE A 32 -6.68 -9.24 6.68
C ILE A 32 -6.51 -7.88 7.35
N GLY A 33 -5.44 -7.72 8.12
CA GLY A 33 -5.04 -6.48 8.78
C GLY A 33 -3.52 -6.30 8.82
N PRO A 34 -3.00 -5.35 9.63
CA PRO A 34 -1.57 -5.10 9.74
C PRO A 34 -0.74 -6.35 10.05
N ALA A 35 -1.26 -7.27 10.88
CA ALA A 35 -0.59 -8.52 11.24
C ALA A 35 -0.26 -9.42 10.04
N ASP A 36 -1.03 -9.33 8.96
CA ASP A 36 -0.85 -10.14 7.74
C ASP A 36 0.19 -9.54 6.78
N LEU A 37 0.66 -8.31 7.04
CA LEU A 37 1.69 -7.66 6.25
C LEU A 37 3.07 -8.23 6.56
N ARG A 38 3.64 -8.99 5.61
CA ARG A 38 4.97 -9.57 5.75
C ARG A 38 6.02 -8.48 5.95
N LEU A 39 6.84 -8.65 7.00
CA LEU A 39 7.94 -7.75 7.37
C LEU A 39 7.49 -6.33 7.77
N ASN A 40 6.19 -6.02 7.77
CA ASN A 40 5.65 -4.66 7.96
C ASN A 40 4.36 -4.67 8.79
N SER A 41 4.34 -5.43 9.89
CA SER A 41 3.14 -5.62 10.72
C SER A 41 3.13 -4.83 12.04
N ARG A 42 4.16 -4.02 12.30
CA ARG A 42 4.27 -3.24 13.54
C ARG A 42 3.12 -2.23 13.63
N THR A 43 2.43 -2.23 14.76
CA THR A 43 1.47 -1.19 15.15
C THR A 43 1.98 -0.51 16.41
N GLY A 44 1.53 0.72 16.66
CA GLY A 44 1.96 1.51 17.82
C GLY A 44 1.12 2.78 17.95
N ALA A 45 1.26 3.46 19.09
CA ALA A 45 0.61 4.74 19.33
C ALA A 45 1.35 5.84 18.57
N VAL A 46 0.65 6.48 17.63
CA VAL A 46 1.18 7.63 16.89
C VAL A 46 0.54 8.89 17.44
N ASP A 47 1.37 9.83 17.87
CA ASP A 47 0.93 11.15 18.32
C ASP A 47 1.63 12.25 17.51
N VAL A 48 0.91 13.35 17.27
CA VAL A 48 1.41 14.51 16.53
C VAL A 48 1.17 15.75 17.36
N ASP A 49 2.25 16.40 17.79
CA ASP A 49 2.17 17.66 18.51
C ASP A 49 1.59 18.76 17.61
N GLN A 50 0.44 19.31 18.00
CA GLN A 50 -0.32 20.24 17.15
C GLN A 50 0.39 21.58 16.87
N ARG A 51 1.37 21.95 17.69
CA ARG A 51 2.04 23.25 17.59
C ARG A 51 3.34 23.17 16.79
N THR A 52 4.07 22.06 16.94
CA THR A 52 5.41 21.87 16.38
C THR A 52 5.43 20.89 15.22
N GLY A 53 4.41 20.05 15.10
CA GLY A 53 4.35 18.96 14.12
C GLY A 53 5.27 17.78 14.45
N LEU A 54 5.86 17.73 15.65
CA LEU A 54 6.67 16.58 16.07
C LEU A 54 5.80 15.32 16.11
N VAL A 55 6.25 14.28 15.42
CA VAL A 55 5.60 12.96 15.42
C VAL A 55 6.35 12.03 16.38
N THR A 56 5.60 11.32 17.22
CA THR A 56 6.15 10.24 18.05
C THR A 56 5.50 8.91 17.72
N LEU A 57 6.23 7.83 17.98
CA LEU A 57 5.75 6.45 17.90
C LEU A 57 6.08 5.76 19.22
N ASP A 58 5.05 5.38 19.95
CA ASP A 58 5.17 4.79 21.30
C ASP A 58 5.96 5.70 22.27
N GLY A 59 5.86 7.01 22.08
CA GLY A 59 6.57 8.03 22.86
C GLY A 59 7.94 8.42 22.31
N ASP A 60 8.50 7.64 21.37
CA ASP A 60 9.81 7.93 20.78
C ASP A 60 9.66 8.91 19.59
N PRO A 61 10.46 10.00 19.55
CA PRO A 61 10.39 10.97 18.45
C PRO A 61 10.88 10.38 17.14
N LEU A 62 10.09 10.54 16.08
CA LEU A 62 10.45 10.12 14.72
C LEU A 62 10.99 11.31 13.91
N ARG A 63 12.22 11.18 13.41
CA ARG A 63 12.86 12.17 12.53
C ARG A 63 13.87 11.49 11.60
N SER A 64 14.02 12.04 10.41
CA SER A 64 15.14 11.78 9.50
C SER A 64 15.67 13.11 8.99
N GLU A 65 16.98 13.20 8.81
CA GLU A 65 17.59 14.33 8.10
C GLU A 65 17.29 14.25 6.60
N PRO A 66 17.24 15.39 5.90
CA PRO A 66 17.11 15.41 4.46
C PRO A 66 18.30 14.73 3.77
N ALA A 67 18.05 14.05 2.66
CA ALA A 67 19.09 13.45 1.84
C ALA A 67 19.50 14.41 0.70
N ASP A 68 20.79 14.69 0.57
CA ASP A 68 21.34 15.50 -0.54
C ASP A 68 21.38 14.73 -1.87
N SER A 69 21.49 13.39 -1.80
CA SER A 69 21.50 12.50 -2.95
C SER A 69 20.94 11.13 -2.61
N VAL A 70 20.46 10.40 -3.63
CA VAL A 70 19.95 9.04 -3.50
C VAL A 70 20.50 8.12 -4.59
N SER A 71 20.68 6.85 -4.25
CA SER A 71 21.00 5.79 -5.21
C SER A 71 19.87 5.60 -6.23
N LEU A 72 20.17 4.96 -7.36
CA LEU A 72 19.20 4.65 -8.42
C LEU A 72 18.49 5.88 -9.02
N ASN A 73 19.14 7.05 -9.01
CA ASN A 73 18.61 8.28 -9.58
C ASN A 73 19.42 8.71 -10.82
N ARG A 74 20.12 9.86 -10.78
CA ARG A 74 20.75 10.52 -11.95
C ARG A 74 21.63 9.63 -12.83
N LEU A 75 22.22 8.56 -12.28
CA LEU A 75 23.03 7.62 -13.05
C LEU A 75 22.21 6.73 -14.01
N TYR A 76 20.89 6.63 -13.82
CA TYR A 76 20.02 5.66 -14.51
C TYR A 76 18.87 6.29 -15.31
N PHE A 77 18.76 7.63 -15.32
CA PHE A 77 17.73 8.35 -16.06
C PHE A 77 18.38 9.46 -16.92
N LEU A 78 18.06 9.45 -18.23
CA LEU A 78 18.54 10.39 -19.24
C LEU A 78 17.48 11.46 -19.53
#